data_AF-A0A935Z3A2-F1
#
_entry.id   AF-A0A935Z3A2-F1
#
_cell.length_a   1.000
_cell.length_b   1.000
_cell.length_c   1.000
_cell.angle_alpha   90.00
_cell.angle_beta   90.00
_cell.angle_gamma   90.00
#
_symmetry.space_group_name_H-M   'P 1'
#
loop_
_entity.id
_entity.type
_entity.pdbx_description
1 polymer ?
#
loop_
_entity_poly.entity_id
_entity_poly.type
_entity_poly.pdbx_seq_one_letter_code
_entity_poly.pdbx_strand_id
1 'polypeptide(L)'
;MNYQEFLRAKKHTSGEYGFDPVWMPKDSFDFQEAIITKCQKKGRYGAFADTGLGKTLIQIALAYNVALKTNKNVLILTPLAVAFQFLNEAERIGIDDIEQSKDGKFTKK
;
A
#
# COMPACT_ATOMS: atom_id res chain seq x y z
N MET A 1 36.66 10.24 7.77
CA MET A 1 35.78 9.65 6.74
C MET A 1 36.57 9.55 5.44
N ASN A 2 36.90 8.35 4.99
CA ASN A 2 37.62 8.14 3.73
C ASN A 2 36.64 7.94 2.54
N TYR A 3 37.15 7.99 1.31
CA TYR A 3 36.31 7.87 0.11
C TYR A 3 35.53 6.55 0.05
N GLN A 4 36.08 5.46 0.57
CA GLN A 4 35.39 4.16 0.61
C GLN A 4 34.21 4.17 1.59
N GLU A 5 34.32 4.85 2.72
CA GLU A 5 33.22 5.06 3.67
C GLU A 5 32.10 5.92 3.06
N PHE A 6 32.46 6.96 2.31
CA PHE A 6 31.50 7.77 1.56
C PHE A 6 30.73 6.96 0.51
N LEU A 7 31.43 6.12 -0.27
CA LEU A 7 30.79 5.24 -1.24
C LEU A 7 29.90 4.18 -0.58
N ARG A 8 30.33 3.59 0.53
CA ARG A 8 29.51 2.63 1.30
C ARG A 8 28.24 3.26 1.85
N ALA A 9 28.31 4.49 2.37
CA ALA A 9 27.15 5.23 2.85
C ALA A 9 26.13 5.57 1.75
N LYS A 10 26.56 5.65 0.49
CA LYS A 10 25.68 5.86 -0.68
C LYS A 10 25.08 4.58 -1.25
N LYS A 11 25.49 3.38 -0.79
CA LYS A 11 24.88 2.14 -1.25
C LYS A 11 23.45 2.06 -0.69
N HIS A 12 22.48 1.82 -1.57
CA HIS A 12 21.12 1.52 -1.16
C HIS A 12 21.12 0.27 -0.26
N THR A 13 20.64 0.41 0.96
CA THR A 13 20.49 -0.71 1.88
C THR A 13 19.30 -1.56 1.43
N SER A 14 19.60 -2.68 0.79
CA SER A 14 18.65 -3.74 0.44
C SER A 14 18.19 -4.45 1.71
N GLY A 15 17.21 -3.86 2.39
CA GLY A 15 16.59 -4.40 3.60
C GLY A 15 15.09 -4.58 3.43
N GLU A 16 14.51 -5.39 4.31
CA GLU A 16 13.06 -5.47 4.51
C GLU A 16 12.71 -4.57 5.68
N TYR A 17 11.91 -3.53 5.41
CA TYR A 17 11.56 -2.50 6.40
C TYR A 17 10.08 -2.50 6.75
N GLY A 18 9.33 -3.47 6.24
CA GLY A 18 7.92 -3.64 6.54
C GLY A 18 7.67 -4.91 7.34
N PHE A 19 6.60 -5.63 7.01
CA PHE A 19 6.13 -6.78 7.80
C PHE A 19 5.33 -7.77 6.93
N ASP A 20 5.05 -8.95 7.47
CA ASP A 20 4.13 -9.91 6.83
C ASP A 20 2.69 -9.37 6.85
N PRO A 21 1.92 -9.48 5.75
CA PRO A 21 0.52 -9.07 5.75
C PRO A 21 -0.26 -9.85 6.82
N VAL A 22 -1.09 -9.14 7.59
CA VAL A 22 -1.99 -9.70 8.60
C VAL A 22 -3.37 -10.02 8.03
N TRP A 23 -3.69 -9.47 6.86
CA TRP A 23 -4.95 -9.65 6.15
C TRP A 23 -4.73 -9.69 4.64
N MET A 24 -5.57 -10.46 3.93
CA MET A 24 -5.59 -10.54 2.47
C MET A 24 -7.04 -10.50 1.96
N PRO A 25 -7.34 -9.79 0.86
CA PRO A 25 -8.66 -9.84 0.23
C PRO A 25 -9.02 -11.28 -0.18
N LYS A 26 -10.26 -11.73 0.06
CA LYS A 26 -10.68 -13.09 -0.29
C LYS A 26 -10.66 -13.38 -1.80
N ASP A 27 -10.92 -12.34 -2.60
CA ASP A 27 -11.04 -12.43 -4.06
C ASP A 27 -9.74 -12.02 -4.78
N SER A 28 -8.59 -11.99 -4.09
CA SER A 28 -7.32 -11.72 -4.74
C SER A 28 -6.84 -12.93 -5.55
N PHE A 29 -6.28 -12.67 -6.72
CA PHE A 29 -5.52 -13.69 -7.45
C PHE A 29 -4.18 -13.96 -6.76
N ASP A 30 -3.64 -15.16 -6.98
CA ASP A 30 -2.34 -15.60 -6.46
C ASP A 30 -1.19 -14.60 -6.74
N PHE A 31 -1.14 -14.03 -7.94
CA PHE A 31 -0.14 -13.03 -8.29
C PHE A 31 -0.33 -11.71 -7.52
N GLN A 32 -1.57 -11.33 -7.21
CA GLN A 32 -1.86 -10.14 -6.41
C GLN A 32 -1.42 -10.35 -4.97
N GLU A 33 -1.68 -11.53 -4.40
CA GLU A 33 -1.21 -11.91 -3.06
C GLU A 33 0.32 -11.88 -2.97
N ALA A 34 1.00 -12.38 -4.00
CA ALA A 34 2.45 -12.34 -4.08
C ALA A 34 2.98 -10.89 -4.14
N ILE A 35 2.33 -10.02 -4.92
CA ILE A 35 2.68 -8.59 -4.98
C ILE A 35 2.45 -7.92 -3.62
N ILE A 36 1.28 -8.11 -3.01
CA ILE A 36 0.92 -7.53 -1.71
C ILE A 36 1.95 -7.95 -0.66
N THR A 37 2.22 -9.26 -0.56
CA THR A 37 3.20 -9.81 0.39
C THR A 37 4.58 -9.20 0.20
N LYS A 38 5.08 -9.12 -1.05
CA LYS A 38 6.39 -8.56 -1.35
C LYS A 38 6.46 -7.07 -1.02
N CYS A 39 5.44 -6.30 -1.38
CA CYS A 39 5.36 -4.88 -1.07
C CYS A 39 5.33 -4.64 0.44
N GLN A 40 4.53 -5.42 1.17
CA GLN A 40 4.38 -5.31 2.62
C GLN A 40 5.69 -5.61 3.34
N LYS A 41 6.41 -6.68 2.96
CA LYS A 41 7.72 -7.01 3.56
C LYS A 41 8.79 -5.95 3.28
N LYS A 42 8.84 -5.44 2.05
CA LYS A 42 9.81 -4.40 1.68
C LYS A 42 9.53 -3.07 2.39
N GLY A 43 8.26 -2.76 2.67
CA GLY A 43 7.82 -1.52 3.33
C GLY A 43 7.90 -0.27 2.45
N ARG A 44 8.83 -0.22 1.50
CA ARG A 44 8.94 0.80 0.44
C ARG A 44 9.11 0.10 -0.89
N TYR A 45 8.08 0.12 -1.73
CA TYR A 45 8.08 -0.66 -2.97
C TYR A 45 7.28 0.02 -4.08
N GLY A 46 7.81 -0.01 -5.30
CA GLY A 46 7.09 0.39 -6.51
C GLY A 46 6.44 -0.82 -7.17
N ALA A 47 5.12 -0.97 -7.01
CA ALA A 47 4.37 -2.05 -7.66
C ALA A 47 3.98 -1.65 -9.09
N PHE A 48 4.86 -1.93 -10.06
CA PHE A 48 4.65 -1.61 -11.48
C PHE A 48 3.76 -2.66 -12.20
N ALA A 49 2.53 -2.81 -11.73
CA ALA A 49 1.54 -3.68 -12.38
C ALA A 49 0.87 -2.95 -13.57
N ASP A 50 0.67 -3.65 -14.68
CA ASP A 50 0.00 -3.12 -15.87
C ASP A 50 -1.50 -2.84 -15.63
N THR A 51 -2.16 -2.16 -16.58
CA THR A 51 -3.60 -1.93 -16.59
C THR A 51 -4.39 -3.24 -16.50
N GLY A 52 -5.54 -3.22 -15.83
CA GLY A 52 -6.36 -4.43 -15.62
C GLY A 52 -5.89 -5.40 -14.53
N LEU A 53 -4.65 -5.27 -13.99
CA LEU A 53 -4.13 -6.21 -12.98
C LEU A 53 -4.61 -5.97 -11.53
N GLY A 54 -5.60 -5.11 -11.32
CA GLY A 54 -6.15 -4.84 -9.98
C GLY A 54 -5.24 -4.00 -9.07
N LYS A 55 -4.56 -2.98 -9.62
CA LYS A 55 -3.71 -2.05 -8.85
C LYS A 55 -4.43 -1.43 -7.64
N THR A 56 -5.70 -1.08 -7.80
CA THR A 56 -6.53 -0.47 -6.74
C THR A 56 -6.69 -1.42 -5.56
N LEU A 57 -7.05 -2.68 -5.81
CA LEU A 57 -7.12 -3.74 -4.79
C LEU A 57 -5.79 -3.89 -4.06
N ILE A 58 -4.68 -3.95 -4.80
CA ILE A 58 -3.34 -4.08 -4.21
C ILE A 58 -3.05 -2.88 -3.30
N GLN A 59 -3.31 -1.65 -3.74
CA GLN A 59 -3.06 -0.45 -2.94
C GLN A 59 -3.91 -0.40 -1.66
N ILE A 60 -5.20 -0.75 -1.76
CA ILE A 60 -6.09 -0.78 -0.59
C ILE A 60 -5.64 -1.86 0.39
N ALA A 61 -5.27 -3.05 -0.10
CA ALA A 61 -4.77 -4.13 0.75
C ALA A 61 -3.49 -3.74 1.52
N LEU A 62 -2.56 -3.03 0.86
CA LEU A 62 -1.37 -2.50 1.54
C LEU A 62 -1.73 -1.48 2.61
N ALA A 63 -2.63 -0.53 2.29
CA ALA A 63 -3.07 0.48 3.24
C ALA A 63 -3.78 -0.14 4.45
N TYR A 64 -4.67 -1.08 4.21
CA TYR A 64 -5.42 -1.75 5.27
C TYR A 64 -4.51 -2.58 6.18
N ASN A 65 -3.52 -3.29 5.64
CA ASN A 65 -2.51 -3.98 6.45
C ASN A 65 -1.71 -3.01 7.35
N VAL A 66 -1.35 -1.82 6.84
CA VAL A 66 -0.68 -0.78 7.64
C VAL A 66 -1.61 -0.25 8.74
N ALA A 67 -2.88 0.02 8.42
CA ALA A 67 -3.87 0.45 9.39
C ALA A 67 -4.05 -0.59 10.51
N LEU A 68 -4.26 -1.87 10.16
CA LEU A 68 -4.38 -2.96 11.13
C LEU A 68 -3.14 -3.12 12.03
N LYS A 69 -1.94 -2.96 11.47
CA LYS A 69 -0.69 -3.14 12.22
C LYS A 69 -0.38 -1.97 13.15
N THR A 70 -0.70 -0.75 12.72
CA THR A 70 -0.25 0.48 13.40
C THR A 70 -1.37 1.19 14.15
N ASN A 71 -2.63 0.86 13.86
CA ASN A 71 -3.83 1.55 14.33
C ASN A 71 -3.77 3.06 14.06
N LYS A 72 -3.22 3.43 12.90
CA LYS A 72 -3.06 4.81 12.43
C LYS A 72 -3.59 4.95 11.00
N ASN A 73 -4.03 6.16 10.69
CA ASN A 73 -4.56 6.50 9.39
C ASN A 73 -3.51 6.34 8.29
N VAL A 74 -3.97 5.91 7.11
CA VAL A 74 -3.14 5.75 5.91
C VAL A 74 -3.65 6.66 4.80
N LEU A 75 -2.74 7.39 4.16
CA LEU A 75 -3.05 8.27 3.05
C LEU A 75 -2.80 7.57 1.71
N ILE A 76 -3.84 7.47 0.89
CA ILE A 76 -3.73 7.05 -0.52
C ILE A 76 -3.87 8.30 -1.40
N LEU A 77 -2.85 8.57 -2.22
CA LEU A 77 -2.88 9.66 -3.20
C LEU A 77 -3.34 9.12 -4.55
N THR A 78 -4.42 9.68 -5.08
CA THR A 78 -5.02 9.28 -6.36
C THR A 78 -5.59 10.49 -7.11
N PRO A 79 -5.66 10.49 -8.46
CA PRO A 79 -6.35 11.53 -9.20
C PRO A 79 -7.81 11.69 -8.75
N LEU A 80 -8.29 12.93 -8.71
CA LEU A 80 -9.63 13.24 -8.21
C LEU A 80 -10.74 12.44 -8.90
N ALA A 81 -10.60 12.24 -10.22
CA ALA A 81 -11.54 11.49 -11.05
C ALA A 81 -11.51 9.97 -10.84
N VAL A 82 -10.63 9.45 -9.99
CA VAL A 82 -10.45 8.01 -9.74
C VAL A 82 -10.78 7.64 -8.29
N ALA A 83 -10.90 8.62 -7.39
CA ALA A 83 -11.12 8.38 -5.96
C ALA A 83 -12.37 7.52 -5.67
N PHE A 84 -13.47 7.69 -6.42
CA PHE A 84 -14.66 6.86 -6.25
C PHE A 84 -14.41 5.38 -6.57
N GLN A 85 -13.45 5.06 -7.46
CA GLN A 85 -13.08 3.69 -7.77
C GLN A 85 -12.42 3.01 -6.57
N PHE A 86 -11.67 3.76 -5.75
CA PHE A 86 -11.10 3.23 -4.50
C PHE A 86 -12.19 2.92 -3.48
N LEU A 87 -13.19 3.78 -3.33
CA LEU A 87 -14.30 3.56 -2.40
C LEU A 87 -15.12 2.32 -2.80
N ASN A 88 -15.49 2.21 -4.09
CA ASN A 88 -16.23 1.06 -4.60
C ASN A 88 -15.45 -0.24 -4.45
N GLU A 89 -14.14 -0.21 -4.72
CA GLU A 89 -13.30 -1.39 -4.60
C GLU A 89 -13.08 -1.79 -3.14
N ALA A 90 -12.97 -0.83 -2.22
CA ALA A 90 -12.89 -1.09 -0.79
C ALA A 90 -14.18 -1.73 -0.26
N GLU A 91 -15.34 -1.19 -0.64
CA GLU A 91 -16.64 -1.78 -0.32
C GLU A 91 -16.74 -3.23 -0.83
N ARG A 92 -16.34 -3.45 -2.09
CA ARG A 92 -16.32 -4.79 -2.71
C ARG A 92 -15.51 -5.81 -1.91
N ILE A 93 -14.38 -5.39 -1.33
CA ILE A 93 -13.50 -6.27 -0.53
C ILE A 93 -13.78 -6.22 0.97
N GLY A 94 -14.88 -5.57 1.39
CA GLY A 94 -15.36 -5.55 2.77
C GLY A 94 -14.64 -4.57 3.69
N ILE A 95 -14.11 -3.48 3.15
CA ILE A 95 -13.47 -2.39 3.91
C ILE A 95 -14.38 -1.15 3.84
N ASP A 96 -14.91 -0.74 4.99
CA ASP A 96 -15.82 0.40 5.15
C ASP A 96 -15.18 1.61 5.86
N ASP A 97 -13.99 1.43 6.45
CA ASP A 97 -13.21 2.49 7.11
C ASP A 97 -12.27 3.21 6.13
N ILE A 98 -12.86 3.76 5.07
CA ILE A 98 -12.18 4.53 4.03
C ILE A 98 -13.08 5.67 3.57
N GLU A 99 -12.49 6.83 3.28
CA GLU A 99 -13.22 7.94 2.66
C GLU A 99 -12.31 8.79 1.78
N GLN A 100 -12.94 9.58 0.91
CA GLN A 100 -12.26 10.60 0.12
C GLN A 100 -12.29 11.94 0.85
N SER A 101 -11.12 12.55 1.05
CA SER A 101 -11.01 13.94 1.51
C SER A 101 -10.59 14.89 0.39
N LYS A 102 -11.24 16.05 0.28
CA LYS A 102 -10.89 17.11 -0.69
C LYS A 102 -10.20 18.31 -0.05
N ASP A 103 -10.43 18.53 1.24
CA ASP A 103 -9.96 19.68 2.02
C ASP A 103 -9.09 19.26 3.23
N GLY A 104 -8.72 17.98 3.33
CA GLY A 104 -7.93 17.42 4.41
C GLY A 104 -8.75 17.04 5.65
N LYS A 105 -10.07 17.24 5.66
CA LYS A 105 -10.96 16.77 6.74
C LYS A 105 -11.45 15.35 6.44
N PHE A 106 -11.53 14.52 7.47
CA PHE A 106 -11.95 13.12 7.40
C PHE A 106 -12.45 12.66 8.79
N THR A 107 -13.27 11.62 8.83
CA THR A 107 -13.94 11.05 10.01
C THR A 107 -13.61 9.57 10.27
N LYS A 108 -13.24 8.83 9.23
CA LYS A 108 -12.78 7.42 9.19
C LYS A 108 -11.34 7.29 9.71
N LYS A 109 -10.95 6.11 10.20
CA LYS A 109 -9.68 5.87 10.91
C LYS A 109 -8.85 4.71 10.38
#